data_AF-A0A5D3AVF1-F1
#
_entry.id   AF-A0A5D3AVF1-F1
#
_cell.length_a   1.000
_cell.length_b   1.000
_cell.length_c   1.000
_cell.angle_alpha   90.00
_cell.angle_beta   90.00
_cell.angle_gamma   90.00
#
_symmetry.space_group_name_H-M   'P 1'
#
loop_
_entity.id
_entity.type
_entity.pdbx_description
1 polymer ?
#
loop_
_entity_poly.entity_id
_entity_poly.type
_entity_poly.pdbx_seq_one_letter_code
_entity_poly.pdbx_strand_id
1 'polypeptide(L)'
;MSVQTTNPYANNGQLSSLEQDVLWEFAKLSDKVKRAAALSRNVAEAPNESLLAELRTLEKRMGLVLTLVQASVWAVIVDSQAAEEARQREYTEPPPEQSYAEGRSWEDSLMQ
;
A
#
# COMPACT_ATOMS: atom_id res chain seq x y z
N MET A 1 -52.73 -8.17 -0.79
CA MET A 1 -52.39 -9.18 -1.80
C MET A 1 -51.09 -8.74 -2.47
N SER A 2 -50.01 -9.50 -2.35
CA SER A 2 -48.74 -9.18 -3.03
C SER A 2 -48.82 -9.67 -4.48
N VAL A 3 -48.29 -8.88 -5.42
CA VAL A 3 -48.20 -9.26 -6.84
C VAL A 3 -47.38 -10.55 -7.03
N GLN A 4 -46.66 -11.00 -6.01
CA GLN A 4 -45.87 -12.23 -6.03
C GLN A 4 -46.71 -13.50 -5.79
N THR A 5 -47.86 -13.42 -5.12
CA THR A 5 -48.63 -14.61 -4.67
C THR A 5 -49.91 -14.85 -5.46
N THR A 6 -50.52 -13.83 -6.04
CA THR A 6 -51.77 -13.96 -6.80
C THR A 6 -51.74 -13.05 -8.02
N ASN A 7 -52.12 -13.55 -9.19
CA ASN A 7 -52.23 -12.73 -10.40
C ASN A 7 -53.40 -11.74 -10.26
N PRO A 8 -53.16 -10.42 -10.15
CA PRO A 8 -54.22 -9.43 -10.01
C PRO A 8 -55.01 -9.22 -11.32
N TYR A 9 -54.49 -9.70 -12.45
CA TYR A 9 -55.09 -9.54 -13.78
C TYR A 9 -55.98 -10.73 -14.19
N ALA A 10 -56.01 -11.81 -13.40
CA ALA A 10 -56.68 -13.09 -13.74
C ALA A 10 -58.20 -13.00 -13.97
N ASN A 11 -58.86 -11.97 -13.45
CA ASN A 11 -60.33 -11.80 -13.56
C ASN A 11 -60.73 -10.72 -14.57
N ASN A 12 -59.81 -10.29 -15.43
CA ASN A 12 -60.06 -9.17 -16.34
C ASN A 12 -60.59 -9.67 -17.69
N GLY A 13 -61.92 -9.61 -17.87
CA GLY A 13 -62.59 -10.11 -19.09
C GLY A 13 -62.27 -9.35 -20.39
N GLN A 14 -61.52 -8.24 -20.30
CA GLN A 14 -61.04 -7.47 -21.45
C GLN A 14 -59.64 -7.91 -21.91
N LEU A 15 -58.95 -8.75 -21.14
CA LEU A 15 -57.61 -9.23 -21.44
C LEU A 15 -57.67 -10.71 -21.81
N SER A 16 -56.94 -11.11 -22.84
CA SER A 16 -56.70 -12.52 -23.12
C SER A 16 -55.90 -13.17 -22.00
N SER A 17 -55.99 -14.51 -21.85
CA SER A 17 -55.24 -15.24 -20.83
C SER A 17 -53.74 -14.98 -20.90
N LEU A 18 -53.18 -14.87 -22.12
CA LEU A 18 -51.76 -14.61 -22.33
C LEU A 18 -51.36 -13.21 -21.84
N GLU A 19 -52.17 -12.19 -22.14
CA GLU A 19 -51.90 -10.81 -21.71
C GLU A 19 -51.91 -10.69 -20.18
N GLN A 20 -52.83 -11.39 -19.51
CA GLN A 20 -52.89 -11.41 -18.04
C GLN A 20 -51.65 -12.01 -17.41
N ASP A 21 -51.12 -13.10 -17.98
CA ASP A 21 -49.91 -13.76 -17.49
C ASP A 21 -48.66 -12.91 -17.77
N VAL A 22 -48.55 -12.34 -18.97
CA VAL A 22 -47.42 -11.48 -19.33
C VAL A 22 -47.37 -10.24 -18.43
N LEU A 23 -48.49 -9.55 -18.22
CA LEU A 23 -48.54 -8.40 -17.31
C LEU A 23 -48.17 -8.77 -15.87
N TRP A 24 -48.57 -9.95 -15.41
CA TRP A 24 -48.21 -10.43 -14.09
C TRP A 24 -46.70 -10.67 -13.96
N GLU A 25 -46.09 -11.32 -14.94
CA GLU A 25 -44.64 -11.55 -14.96
C GLU A 25 -43.85 -10.24 -15.08
N PHE A 26 -44.30 -9.28 -15.88
CA PHE A 26 -43.70 -7.95 -15.93
C PHE A 26 -43.80 -7.21 -14.61
N ALA A 27 -44.93 -7.33 -13.90
CA ALA A 27 -45.09 -6.72 -12.59
C ALA A 27 -44.13 -7.34 -11.56
N LYS A 28 -43.95 -8.66 -11.57
CA LYS A 28 -42.93 -9.34 -10.74
C LYS A 28 -41.51 -8.91 -11.11
N LEU A 29 -41.21 -8.83 -12.40
CA LEU A 29 -39.89 -8.38 -12.88
C LEU A 29 -39.60 -6.95 -12.44
N SER A 30 -40.56 -6.04 -12.59
CA SER A 30 -40.44 -4.65 -12.14
C SER A 30 -40.16 -4.56 -10.64
N ASP A 31 -40.84 -5.36 -9.81
CA ASP A 31 -40.58 -5.42 -8.36
C ASP A 31 -39.16 -5.92 -8.07
N LYS A 32 -38.70 -6.98 -8.75
CA LYS A 32 -37.33 -7.49 -8.63
C LYS A 32 -36.28 -6.45 -9.06
N VAL A 33 -36.50 -5.75 -10.16
CA VAL A 33 -35.61 -4.68 -10.66
C VAL A 33 -35.55 -3.53 -9.67
N LYS A 34 -36.68 -3.11 -9.09
CA LYS A 34 -36.70 -2.08 -8.04
C LYS A 34 -35.92 -2.51 -6.80
N ARG A 35 -36.07 -3.76 -6.36
CA ARG A 35 -35.27 -4.32 -5.24
C ARG A 35 -33.78 -4.34 -5.57
N ALA A 36 -33.42 -4.78 -6.77
CA ALA A 36 -32.02 -4.81 -7.21
C ALA A 36 -31.41 -3.39 -7.26
N ALA A 37 -32.16 -2.41 -7.77
CA ALA A 37 -31.74 -1.01 -7.79
C ALA A 37 -31.58 -0.45 -6.36
N ALA A 38 -32.51 -0.76 -5.45
CA ALA A 38 -32.42 -0.35 -4.06
C ALA A 38 -31.22 -0.99 -3.34
N LEU A 39 -30.96 -2.28 -3.58
CA LEU A 39 -29.79 -2.97 -3.04
C LEU A 39 -28.47 -2.40 -3.59
N SER A 40 -28.40 -2.15 -4.90
CA SER A 40 -27.25 -1.51 -5.54
C SER A 40 -26.98 -0.13 -4.93
N ARG A 41 -28.03 0.67 -4.74
CA ARG A 41 -27.95 1.97 -4.09
C ARG A 41 -27.47 1.86 -2.64
N ASN A 42 -28.02 0.93 -1.86
CA ASN A 42 -27.58 0.71 -0.48
C ASN A 42 -26.11 0.30 -0.39
N VAL A 43 -25.64 -0.57 -1.28
CA VAL A 43 -24.23 -0.98 -1.33
C VAL A 43 -23.32 0.18 -1.76
N ALA A 44 -23.78 1.03 -2.68
CA ALA A 44 -23.05 2.22 -3.10
C ALA A 44 -23.01 3.32 -2.02
N GLU A 45 -24.11 3.52 -1.29
CA GLU A 45 -24.26 4.57 -0.27
C GLU A 45 -23.73 4.15 1.11
N ALA A 46 -23.63 2.85 1.41
CA ALA A 46 -23.03 2.31 2.62
C ALA A 46 -21.71 1.56 2.31
N PRO A 47 -20.66 2.26 1.84
CA PRO A 47 -19.33 1.67 1.77
C PRO A 47 -18.94 1.22 3.17
N ASN A 48 -18.44 -0.01 3.28
CA ASN A 48 -18.25 -0.67 4.56
C ASN A 48 -17.21 0.09 5.43
N GLU A 49 -17.68 0.95 6.33
CA GLU A 49 -16.83 1.80 7.17
C GLU A 49 -15.87 0.97 8.03
N SER A 50 -16.28 -0.23 8.44
CA SER A 50 -15.41 -1.16 9.18
C SER A 50 -14.21 -1.58 8.32
N LEU A 51 -14.43 -1.87 7.04
CA LEU A 51 -13.38 -2.24 6.10
C LEU A 51 -12.42 -1.07 5.85
N LEU A 52 -12.93 0.16 5.75
CA LEU A 52 -12.07 1.35 5.66
C LEU A 52 -11.22 1.56 6.92
N ALA A 53 -11.78 1.34 8.11
CA ALA A 53 -11.06 1.44 9.38
C ALA A 53 -9.94 0.38 9.49
N GLU A 54 -10.23 -0.85 9.06
CA GLU A 54 -9.26 -1.94 8.99
C GLU A 54 -8.13 -1.62 8.00
N LEU A 55 -8.47 -1.16 6.78
CA LEU A 55 -7.48 -0.75 5.78
C LEU A 55 -6.59 0.39 6.27
N ARG A 56 -7.16 1.41 6.93
CA ARG A 56 -6.38 2.52 7.50
C ARG A 56 -5.44 2.06 8.62
N THR A 57 -5.85 1.06 9.39
CA THR A 57 -4.99 0.45 10.42
C THR A 57 -3.85 -0.34 9.78
N LEU A 58 -4.13 -1.08 8.71
CA LEU A 58 -3.14 -1.81 7.95
C LEU A 58 -2.12 -0.86 7.29
N GLU A 59 -2.59 0.21 6.67
CA GLU A 59 -1.77 1.26 6.04
C GLU A 59 -0.76 1.83 7.04
N LYS A 60 -1.20 2.20 8.26
CA LYS A 60 -0.30 2.73 9.30
C LYS A 60 0.78 1.73 9.69
N ARG A 61 0.43 0.44 9.83
CA ARG A 61 1.37 -0.62 10.22
C ARG A 61 2.37 -0.89 9.11
N MET A 62 1.90 -1.04 7.88
CA MET A 62 2.77 -1.26 6.72
C MET A 62 3.65 -0.04 6.42
N GLY A 63 3.12 1.18 6.57
CA GLY A 63 3.91 2.41 6.45
C GLY A 63 5.04 2.47 7.47
N LEU A 64 4.77 2.10 8.72
CA LEU A 64 5.80 2.01 9.76
C LEU A 64 6.86 0.96 9.40
N VAL A 65 6.44 -0.24 8.97
CA VAL A 65 7.37 -1.29 8.51
C VAL A 65 8.22 -0.81 7.34
N LEU A 66 7.63 -0.16 6.34
CA LEU A 66 8.34 0.38 5.18
C LEU A 66 9.39 1.41 5.60
N THR A 67 9.02 2.36 6.47
CA THR A 67 9.97 3.38 6.97
C THR A 67 11.11 2.77 7.78
N LEU A 68 10.84 1.77 8.62
CA LEU A 68 11.88 1.08 9.40
C LEU A 68 12.81 0.29 8.50
N VAL A 69 12.28 -0.43 7.51
CA VAL A 69 13.09 -1.16 6.53
C VAL A 69 13.96 -0.19 5.74
N GLN A 70 13.39 0.91 5.25
CA GLN A 70 14.16 1.91 4.52
C GLN A 70 15.27 2.50 5.39
N ALA A 71 14.97 2.92 6.63
CA ALA A 71 15.96 3.42 7.57
C ALA A 71 17.07 2.39 7.86
N SER A 72 16.71 1.12 8.04
CA SER A 72 17.70 0.04 8.28
C SER A 72 18.64 -0.17 7.10
N VAL A 73 18.12 -0.12 5.87
CA VAL A 73 18.92 -0.28 4.66
C VAL A 73 19.87 0.92 4.48
N TRP A 74 19.36 2.13 4.67
CA TRP A 74 20.19 3.34 4.61
C TRP A 74 21.27 3.34 5.68
N ALA A 75 20.97 2.91 6.91
CA ALA A 75 21.97 2.81 7.97
C ALA A 75 23.13 1.88 7.57
N VAL A 76 22.84 0.71 7.01
CA VAL A 76 23.87 -0.24 6.55
C VAL A 76 24.68 0.32 5.38
N ILE A 77 24.03 0.96 4.41
CA ILE A 77 24.73 1.57 3.26
C ILE A 77 25.68 2.66 3.74
N VAL A 78 25.22 3.56 4.60
CA VAL A 78 26.04 4.65 5.15
C VAL A 78 27.23 4.11 5.93
N ASP A 79 27.03 3.10 6.78
CA ASP A 79 28.11 2.49 7.57
C ASP A 79 29.16 1.81 6.66
N SER A 80 28.71 1.14 5.59
CA SER A 80 29.60 0.54 4.59
C SER A 80 30.43 1.58 3.83
N GLN A 81 29.83 2.72 3.45
CA GLN A 81 30.54 3.80 2.75
C GLN A 81 31.57 4.46 3.66
N ALA A 82 31.23 4.70 4.94
CA ALA A 82 32.14 5.27 5.92
C ALA A 82 33.36 4.35 6.16
N ALA A 83 33.15 3.03 6.23
CA ALA A 83 34.22 2.05 6.36
C ALA A 83 35.14 2.01 5.11
N GLU A 84 34.56 2.12 3.92
CA GLU A 84 35.31 2.20 2.66
C GLU A 84 36.17 3.47 2.60
N GLU A 85 35.59 4.62 2.98
CA GLU A 85 36.30 5.91 3.05
C GLU A 85 37.44 5.90 4.07
N ALA A 86 37.25 5.28 5.24
CA ALA A 86 38.30 5.15 6.25
C ALA A 86 39.50 4.35 5.71
N ARG A 87 39.23 3.25 5.00
CA ARG A 87 40.29 2.46 4.33
C ARG A 87 40.99 3.29 3.25
N GLN A 88 40.25 4.03 2.43
CA GLN A 88 40.85 4.88 1.40
C GLN A 88 41.71 6.01 1.98
N ARG A 89 41.33 6.58 3.13
CA ARG A 89 42.13 7.58 3.84
C ARG A 89 43.44 6.99 4.36
N GLU A 90 43.42 5.78 4.90
CA GLU A 90 44.63 5.07 5.34
C GLU A 90 45.62 4.81 4.19
N TYR A 91 45.13 4.60 2.96
CA TYR A 91 45.97 4.50 1.76
C TYR A 91 46.51 5.84 1.23
N THR A 92 45.83 6.96 1.52
CA THR A 92 46.16 8.29 0.98
C THR A 92 47.03 9.10 1.94
N GLU A 93 47.09 8.71 3.22
CA GLU A 93 47.99 9.32 4.20
C GLU A 93 49.45 8.97 3.84
N PRO A 94 50.30 9.96 3.49
CA PRO A 94 51.71 9.69 3.22
C PRO A 94 52.34 9.12 4.49
N PRO A 95 53.27 8.15 4.40
CA PRO A 95 53.94 7.61 5.56
C PRO A 95 54.52 8.76 6.38
N PRO A 96 54.43 8.72 7.72
CA PRO A 96 54.95 9.80 8.56
C PRO A 96 56.38 10.05 8.13
N GLU A 97 56.70 11.29 7.74
CA GLU A 97 58.07 11.69 7.48
C GLU A 97 58.87 11.42 8.75
N GLN A 98 59.57 10.28 8.77
CA GLN A 98 60.62 10.05 9.73
C GLN A 98 61.63 11.15 9.47
N SER A 99 61.67 12.14 10.36
CA SER A 99 62.65 13.20 10.30
C SER A 99 64.03 12.54 10.39
N TYR A 100 64.70 12.42 9.24
CA TYR A 100 66.07 11.91 9.10
C TYR A 100 67.12 12.83 9.78
N ALA A 101 66.70 13.74 10.65
CA ALA A 101 67.55 14.70 11.36
C ALA A 101 68.46 14.05 12.42
N GLU A 102 68.32 12.74 12.67
CA GLU A 102 69.17 12.02 13.63
C GLU A 102 70.48 11.47 13.00
N GLY A 103 70.68 11.70 11.69
CA GLY A 103 71.89 11.33 10.97
C GLY A 103 73.00 12.39 10.93
N ARG A 104 72.80 13.60 11.47
CA ARG A 104 73.83 14.67 11.42
C ARG A 104 74.67 14.84 12.68
N SER A 105 74.38 14.11 13.75
CA SER A 105 75.14 14.24 15.01
C SER A 105 76.52 13.56 14.97
N TRP A 106 76.73 12.55 14.12
CA TRP A 106 78.00 11.81 14.05
C TRP A 106 79.02 12.45 13.11
N GLU A 107 78.59 13.28 12.14
CA GLU A 107 79.49 14.06 11.27
C GLU A 107 80.23 15.16 12.05
N ASP A 108 79.54 15.83 12.98
CA ASP A 108 80.14 16.87 13.84
C ASP A 108 81.13 16.30 14.88
N SER A 109 81.01 15.01 15.22
CA SER A 109 81.90 14.33 16.19
C SER A 109 83.21 13.83 15.57
N LEU A 110 83.32 13.77 14.24
CA LEU A 110 84.50 13.31 13.51
C LEU A 110 85.45 14.45 13.07
N MET A 111 85.05 15.70 13.31
CA MET A 111 85.80 16.91 12.92
C MET A 111 86.38 17.69 14.12
N GLN A 112 86.49 17.05 15.30
CA GLN A 112 87.15 17.59 16.50
C GLN A 112 88.46 16.87 16.80
#